data_AF-A0A2N0D0S5-F1
#
_entry.id   AF-A0A2N0D0S5-F1
#
_cell.length_a   1.000
_cell.length_b   1.000
_cell.length_c   1.000
_cell.angle_alpha   90.00
_cell.angle_beta   90.00
_cell.angle_gamma   90.00
#
_symmetry.space_group_name_H-M   'P 1'
#
loop_
_entity.id
_entity.type
_entity.pdbx_description
1 polymer ?
#
loop_
_entity_poly.entity_id
_entity_poly.type
_entity_poly.pdbx_seq_one_letter_code
_entity_poly.pdbx_strand_id
1 'polypeptide(L)'
;MLAEAYANTPIMPETKHYSDGLPHEPSNLRQLFIGGRKGKKGESGSRAWQNIYTEKENRETFSRGLDAMQDTHVRVLTEAMTAKRLSELGETRGYRGRHAIDAGRRLLRAANDNFEMAMELARYAAEE
;
A
#
# COMPACT_ATOMS: atom_id res chain seq x y z
N MET A 1 -0.25 -35.87 17.29
CA MET A 1 -0.72 -34.69 18.05
C MET A 1 -1.25 -33.49 17.23
N LEU A 2 -1.60 -33.63 15.95
CA LEU A 2 -2.55 -32.70 15.30
C LEU A 2 -3.33 -33.48 14.24
N ALA A 3 -2.63 -34.32 13.48
CA ALA A 3 -3.22 -35.35 12.61
C ALA A 3 -4.16 -36.33 13.36
N GLU A 4 -3.79 -36.81 14.55
CA GLU A 4 -4.65 -37.65 15.40
C GLU A 4 -5.90 -36.91 15.89
N ALA A 5 -5.82 -35.60 16.13
CA ALA A 5 -6.94 -34.79 16.57
C ALA A 5 -7.96 -34.59 15.43
N TYR A 6 -7.48 -34.36 14.20
CA TYR A 6 -8.33 -34.33 13.00
C TYR A 6 -8.99 -35.67 12.72
N ALA A 7 -8.26 -36.78 12.89
CA ALA A 7 -8.82 -38.13 12.70
C ALA A 7 -9.93 -38.48 13.71
N ASN A 8 -9.85 -37.94 14.93
CA ASN A 8 -10.82 -38.19 16.01
C ASN A 8 -11.99 -37.20 16.04
N THR A 9 -12.04 -36.21 15.15
CA THR A 9 -13.12 -35.21 15.08
C THR A 9 -13.85 -35.27 13.72
N PRO A 10 -14.82 -36.20 13.54
CA PRO A 10 -15.54 -36.36 12.28
C PRO A 10 -16.47 -35.18 11.93
N ILE A 11 -16.82 -34.34 12.91
CA ILE A 11 -17.61 -33.13 12.71
C ILE A 11 -16.80 -31.96 13.28
N MET A 12 -16.27 -31.13 12.37
CA MET A 12 -15.62 -29.88 12.72
C MET A 12 -16.71 -28.82 12.97
N PRO A 13 -16.61 -27.99 14.03
CA PRO A 13 -17.53 -26.88 14.18
C PRO A 13 -17.44 -25.94 12.98
N GLU A 14 -18.57 -25.41 12.53
CA GLU A 14 -18.60 -24.41 11.47
C GLU A 14 -17.85 -23.15 11.91
N THR A 15 -16.69 -22.91 11.29
CA THR A 15 -15.92 -21.70 11.53
C THR A 15 -16.61 -20.53 10.82
N LYS A 16 -17.25 -19.65 11.60
CA LYS A 16 -17.84 -18.42 11.06
C LYS A 16 -16.75 -17.40 10.77
N HIS A 17 -16.37 -17.28 9.50
CA HIS A 17 -15.48 -16.21 9.03
C HIS A 17 -16.27 -14.91 8.90
N TYR A 18 -15.79 -13.86 9.58
CA TYR A 18 -16.28 -12.50 9.38
C TYR A 18 -15.48 -11.83 8.26
N SER A 19 -16.09 -10.87 7.58
CA SER A 19 -15.39 -10.03 6.60
C SER A 19 -14.25 -9.28 7.28
N ASP A 20 -13.21 -8.98 6.50
CA ASP A 20 -12.00 -8.35 7.02
C ASP A 20 -12.32 -6.93 7.55
N GLY A 21 -12.35 -6.81 8.87
CA GLY A 21 -12.83 -5.65 9.61
C GLY A 21 -11.70 -4.78 10.16
N LEU A 22 -12.08 -3.66 10.80
CA LEU A 22 -11.12 -2.89 11.58
C LEU A 22 -10.69 -3.71 12.81
N PRO A 23 -9.46 -3.52 13.33
CA PRO A 23 -8.98 -4.21 14.52
C PRO A 23 -10.00 -4.11 15.66
N HIS A 24 -10.31 -5.25 16.30
CA HIS A 24 -11.31 -5.34 17.38
C HIS A 24 -11.01 -4.35 18.52
N GLU A 25 -9.74 -4.04 18.75
CA GLU A 25 -9.28 -3.04 19.70
C GLU A 25 -8.18 -2.17 19.07
N PRO A 26 -8.22 -0.84 19.25
CA PRO A 26 -7.08 -0.01 18.91
C PRO A 26 -5.94 -0.29 19.89
N SER A 27 -4.71 -0.28 19.39
CA SER A 27 -3.49 -0.37 20.23
C SER A 27 -3.38 0.74 21.28
N ASN A 28 -4.21 1.78 21.16
CA ASN A 28 -4.34 2.85 22.14
C ASN A 28 -5.82 3.22 22.33
N LEU A 29 -6.34 3.00 23.54
CA LEU A 29 -7.70 3.33 24.00
C LEU A 29 -8.13 4.78 23.67
N ARG A 30 -7.18 5.71 23.56
CA ARG A 30 -7.45 7.11 23.18
C ARG A 30 -8.00 7.25 21.76
N GLN A 31 -7.77 6.26 20.88
CA GLN A 31 -8.28 6.24 19.51
C GLN A 31 -9.80 6.01 19.45
N LEU A 32 -10.41 5.48 20.51
CA LEU A 32 -11.87 5.29 20.60
C LEU A 32 -12.63 6.60 20.84
N PHE A 33 -11.96 7.63 21.35
CA PHE A 33 -12.58 8.89 21.73
C PHE A 33 -12.31 9.97 20.67
N ILE A 34 -13.05 9.93 19.56
CA ILE A 34 -12.97 10.89 18.43
C ILE A 34 -13.03 12.36 18.88
N GLY A 35 -13.69 12.64 20.00
CA GLY A 35 -13.99 14.00 20.46
C GLY A 35 -13.00 14.64 21.44
N GLY A 36 -11.85 14.03 21.79
CA GLY A 36 -11.21 14.41 23.05
C GLY A 36 -9.69 14.39 23.12
N ARG A 37 -9.03 15.33 22.42
CA ARG A 37 -7.96 16.22 22.96
C ARG A 37 -7.07 16.76 21.84
N LYS A 38 -7.10 18.08 21.66
CA LYS A 38 -5.97 18.83 21.10
C LYS A 38 -4.84 18.73 22.11
N GLY A 39 -3.68 18.19 21.73
CA GLY A 39 -2.50 18.22 22.62
C GLY A 39 -2.14 19.66 22.99
N LYS A 40 -1.51 19.88 24.16
CA LYS A 40 -1.09 21.22 24.64
C LYS A 40 -0.23 22.01 23.64
N LYS A 41 0.33 21.34 22.61
CA LYS A 41 1.14 21.92 21.52
C LYS A 41 0.53 21.79 20.12
N GLY A 42 -0.78 21.56 19.99
CA GLY A 42 -1.42 21.39 18.68
C GLY A 42 -1.10 20.05 18.00
N GLU A 43 -0.48 19.12 18.71
CA GLU A 43 -0.31 17.75 18.24
C GLU A 43 -1.69 17.10 18.09
N SER A 44 -1.92 16.54 16.89
CA SER A 44 -3.17 15.94 16.46
C SER A 44 -3.66 14.93 17.49
N GLY A 45 -4.91 15.11 17.93
CA GLY A 45 -5.65 14.09 18.67
C GLY A 45 -5.83 12.81 17.86
N SER A 46 -6.44 11.81 18.48
CA SER A 46 -6.83 10.53 17.89
C SER A 46 -7.30 10.67 16.44
N ARG A 47 -6.72 9.89 15.53
CA ARG A 47 -7.16 9.84 14.13
C ARG A 47 -8.65 9.49 14.12
N ALA A 48 -9.47 10.35 13.52
CA ALA A 48 -10.90 10.08 13.36
C ALA A 48 -11.09 8.76 12.60
N TRP A 49 -12.14 8.01 12.91
CA TRP A 49 -12.44 6.73 12.24
C TRP A 49 -12.56 6.88 10.72
N GLN A 50 -13.10 8.01 10.26
CA GLN A 50 -13.13 8.38 8.84
C GLN A 50 -11.72 8.36 8.23
N ASN A 51 -10.73 8.97 8.90
CA ASN A 51 -9.36 8.99 8.41
C ASN A 51 -8.74 7.58 8.36
N ILE A 52 -9.05 6.71 9.33
CA ILE A 52 -8.54 5.33 9.35
C ILE A 52 -9.13 4.53 8.19
N TYR A 53 -10.43 4.66 7.94
CA TYR A 53 -11.09 4.00 6.82
C TYR A 53 -10.58 4.51 5.47
N THR A 54 -10.46 5.83 5.30
CA THR A 54 -9.90 6.44 4.09
C THR A 54 -8.45 6.01 3.83
N GLU A 55 -7.62 5.91 4.88
CA GLU A 55 -6.24 5.39 4.74
C GLU A 55 -6.22 3.90 4.33
N LYS A 56 -7.15 3.08 4.86
CA LYS A 56 -7.30 1.68 4.44
C LYS A 56 -7.68 1.60 2.96
N GLU A 57 -8.69 2.34 2.55
CA GLU A 57 -9.16 2.39 1.16
C GLU A 57 -8.08 2.92 0.19
N ASN A 58 -7.35 3.96 0.58
CA ASN A 58 -6.23 4.49 -0.18
C ASN A 58 -5.13 3.43 -0.36
N ARG A 59 -4.80 2.70 0.70
CA ARG A 59 -3.81 1.62 0.65
C ARG A 59 -4.26 0.46 -0.24
N GLU A 60 -5.52 0.05 -0.15
CA GLU A 60 -6.08 -1.01 -1.00
C GLU A 60 -6.13 -0.60 -2.47
N THR A 61 -6.50 0.64 -2.76
CA THR A 61 -6.49 1.19 -4.12
C THR A 61 -5.07 1.26 -4.67
N PHE A 62 -4.12 1.71 -3.86
CA PHE A 62 -2.69 1.72 -4.22
C PHE A 62 -2.16 0.30 -4.50
N SER A 63 -2.52 -0.69 -3.67
CA SER A 63 -2.11 -2.09 -3.88
C SER A 63 -2.65 -2.64 -5.18
N ARG A 64 -3.94 -2.41 -5.49
CA ARG A 64 -4.54 -2.83 -6.76
C ARG A 64 -3.88 -2.16 -7.96
N GLY A 65 -3.54 -0.87 -7.85
CA GLY A 65 -2.78 -0.16 -8.88
C GLY A 65 -1.39 -0.76 -9.11
N LEU A 66 -0.69 -1.17 -8.05
CA LEU A 66 0.59 -1.87 -8.17
C LEU A 66 0.46 -3.25 -8.82
N ASP A 67 -0.57 -4.02 -8.46
CA ASP A 67 -0.82 -5.35 -9.04
C ASP A 67 -1.15 -5.27 -10.55
N ALA A 68 -1.75 -4.16 -11.00
CA ALA A 68 -2.04 -3.89 -12.40
C ALA A 68 -0.83 -3.38 -13.20
N MET A 69 0.26 -2.96 -12.55
CA MET A 69 1.47 -2.50 -13.21
C MET A 69 2.40 -3.64 -13.61
N GLN A 70 3.20 -3.44 -14.65
CA GLN A 70 4.30 -4.37 -14.97
C GLN A 70 5.42 -4.27 -13.92
N ASP A 71 6.00 -5.42 -13.55
CA ASP A 71 7.10 -5.54 -12.59
C ASP A 71 8.29 -4.60 -12.88
N THR A 72 8.56 -4.35 -14.16
CA THR A 72 9.65 -3.47 -14.60
C THR A 72 9.44 -2.02 -14.16
N HIS A 73 8.20 -1.53 -14.16
CA HIS A 73 7.84 -0.18 -13.72
C HIS A 73 7.77 -0.09 -12.20
N VAL A 74 7.24 -1.13 -11.53
CA VAL A 74 7.26 -1.24 -10.06
C VAL A 74 8.70 -1.22 -9.54
N ARG A 75 9.61 -1.96 -10.19
CA ARG A 75 11.03 -1.98 -9.82
C ARG A 75 11.66 -0.59 -9.93
N VAL A 76 11.34 0.17 -10.96
CA VAL A 76 11.85 1.53 -11.15
C VAL A 76 11.39 2.46 -10.03
N LEU A 77 10.11 2.44 -9.69
CA LEU A 77 9.58 3.24 -8.57
C LEU A 77 10.22 2.83 -7.25
N THR A 78 10.46 1.53 -7.06
CA THR A 78 11.15 0.99 -5.87
C THR A 78 12.62 1.43 -5.81
N GLU A 79 13.36 1.33 -6.92
CA GLU A 79 14.74 1.81 -7.01
C GLU A 79 14.82 3.31 -6.74
N ALA A 80 13.86 4.08 -7.26
CA ALA A 80 13.78 5.53 -7.06
C ALA A 80 13.64 5.94 -5.59
N MET A 81 12.99 5.11 -4.76
CA MET A 81 12.85 5.38 -3.34
C MET A 81 14.17 5.31 -2.56
N THR A 82 15.13 4.55 -3.08
CA THR A 82 16.45 4.37 -2.48
C THR A 82 17.55 5.20 -3.15
N ALA A 83 17.30 5.63 -4.39
CA ALA A 83 18.24 6.42 -5.17
C ALA A 83 18.45 7.80 -4.53
N LYS A 84 19.71 8.21 -4.39
CA LYS A 84 20.08 9.56 -3.93
C LYS A 84 20.08 10.55 -5.09
N ARG A 85 20.23 10.07 -6.32
CA ARG A 85 20.39 10.89 -7.53
C ARG A 85 19.69 10.26 -8.73
N LEU A 86 19.18 11.11 -9.62
CA LEU A 86 18.59 10.71 -10.90
C LEU A 86 19.56 9.95 -11.81
N SER A 87 20.86 10.22 -11.70
CA SER A 87 21.89 9.53 -12.48
C SER A 87 21.98 8.05 -12.12
N GLU A 88 21.75 7.68 -10.85
CA GLU A 88 21.84 6.30 -10.38
C GLU A 88 20.83 5.40 -11.10
N LEU A 89 19.61 5.90 -11.34
CA LEU A 89 18.57 5.21 -12.10
C LEU A 89 18.92 4.98 -13.58
N GLY A 90 19.68 5.89 -14.18
CA GLY A 90 20.18 5.73 -15.55
C GLY A 90 21.42 4.83 -15.61
N GLU A 91 22.27 4.92 -14.60
CA GLU A 91 23.51 4.14 -14.49
C GLU A 91 23.24 2.65 -14.29
N THR A 92 22.17 2.25 -13.59
CA THR A 92 21.75 0.83 -13.50
C THR A 92 21.46 0.21 -14.86
N ARG A 93 21.12 1.02 -15.86
CA ARG A 93 20.90 0.59 -17.26
C ARG A 93 22.10 0.81 -18.17
N GLY A 94 23.25 1.20 -17.63
CA GLY A 94 24.50 1.36 -18.38
C GLY A 94 24.70 2.73 -19.03
N TYR A 95 23.81 3.70 -18.79
CA TYR A 95 24.02 5.08 -19.24
C TYR A 95 25.05 5.80 -18.36
N ARG A 96 25.78 6.77 -18.92
CA ARG A 96 26.79 7.54 -18.18
C ARG A 96 26.61 9.03 -18.35
N GLY A 97 27.02 9.79 -17.33
CA GLY A 97 27.03 11.25 -17.36
C GLY A 97 25.65 11.86 -17.58
N ARG A 98 25.57 12.88 -18.44
CA ARG A 98 24.31 13.60 -18.72
C ARG A 98 23.20 12.69 -19.25
N HIS A 99 23.56 11.69 -20.06
CA HIS A 99 22.61 10.73 -20.62
C HIS A 99 21.98 9.83 -19.54
N ALA A 100 22.69 9.54 -18.45
CA ALA A 100 22.12 8.80 -17.32
C ALA A 100 21.02 9.60 -16.62
N ILE A 101 21.23 10.90 -16.45
CA ILE A 101 20.24 11.79 -15.83
C ILE A 101 18.98 11.89 -16.70
N ASP A 102 19.15 12.10 -18.01
CA ASP A 102 18.03 12.20 -18.95
C ASP A 102 17.27 10.88 -19.07
N ALA A 103 17.98 9.76 -19.12
CA ALA A 103 17.39 8.42 -19.14
C ALA A 103 16.61 8.16 -17.85
N GLY A 104 17.22 8.35 -16.68
CA GLY A 104 16.56 8.18 -15.38
C GLY A 104 15.29 9.04 -15.26
N ARG A 105 15.35 10.29 -15.72
CA ARG A 105 14.20 11.20 -15.70
C ARG A 105 13.05 10.73 -16.61
N ARG A 106 13.35 10.33 -17.84
CA ARG A 106 12.33 9.81 -18.79
C ARG A 106 11.67 8.56 -18.24
N LEU A 107 12.46 7.74 -17.54
CA LEU A 107 12.05 6.44 -17.07
C LEU A 107 11.17 6.53 -15.83
N LEU A 108 11.48 7.44 -14.91
CA LEU A 108 10.58 7.79 -13.82
C LEU A 108 9.26 8.36 -14.32
N ARG A 109 9.30 9.24 -15.34
CA ARG A 109 8.08 9.77 -15.94
C ARG A 109 7.22 8.66 -16.51
N ALA A 110 7.79 7.80 -17.35
CA ALA A 110 7.07 6.65 -17.90
C ALA A 110 6.51 5.72 -16.81
N ALA A 111 7.26 5.49 -15.72
CA ALA A 111 6.77 4.68 -14.60
C ALA A 111 5.61 5.35 -13.85
N ASN A 112 5.65 6.68 -13.67
CA ASN A 112 4.56 7.45 -13.07
C ASN A 112 3.32 7.47 -13.98
N ASP A 113 3.49 7.74 -15.28
CA ASP A 113 2.40 7.77 -16.24
C ASP A 113 1.69 6.40 -16.28
N ASN A 114 2.46 5.31 -16.27
CA ASN A 114 1.92 3.96 -16.21
C ASN A 114 1.22 3.64 -14.87
N PHE A 115 1.70 4.20 -13.76
CA PHE A 115 1.04 4.07 -12.46
C PHE A 115 -0.30 4.82 -12.44
N GLU A 116 -0.36 6.03 -12.97
CA GLU A 116 -1.61 6.80 -13.08
C GLU A 116 -2.64 6.05 -13.94
N MET A 117 -2.23 5.52 -15.10
CA MET A 117 -3.10 4.69 -15.94
C MET A 117 -3.56 3.41 -15.22
N ALA A 118 -2.67 2.72 -14.50
CA ALA A 118 -3.02 1.53 -13.73
C ALA A 118 -4.03 1.84 -12.61
N MET A 119 -3.89 2.99 -11.95
CA MET A 119 -4.82 3.47 -10.94
C MET A 119 -6.20 3.80 -11.53
N GLU A 120 -6.27 4.39 -12.73
CA GLU A 120 -7.53 4.61 -13.45
C GLU A 120 -8.22 3.30 -13.83
N LEU A 121 -7.46 2.33 -14.37
CA LEU A 121 -8.00 1.00 -14.69
C LEU A 121 -8.50 0.27 -13.44
N ALA A 122 -7.75 0.33 -12.34
CA ALA A 122 -8.15 -0.29 -11.07
C ALA A 122 -9.42 0.34 -10.47
N ARG A 123 -9.67 1.64 -10.72
CA ARG A 123 -10.94 2.29 -10.35
C ARG A 123 -12.08 1.79 -11.21
N TYR A 124 -11.91 1.76 -12.53
CA TYR A 124 -12.94 1.27 -13.45
C TYR A 124 -13.33 -0.18 -13.15
N ALA A 125 -12.36 -1.06 -12.93
CA ALA A 125 -12.60 -2.46 -12.58
C ALA A 125 -13.26 -2.68 -11.20
N ALA A 126 -13.36 -1.65 -10.37
CA ALA A 126 -14.04 -1.68 -9.08
C ALA A 126 -15.49 -1.15 -9.13
N GLU A 127 -15.85 -0.48 -10.23
CA GLU A 127 -17.19 0.06 -10.48
C GLU A 127 -18.09 -0.92 -11.26
N GLU A 128 -17.51 -1.91 -11.94
CA GLU A 128 -18.19 -3.07 -12.55
C GLU A 128 -18.45 -4.21 -11.55
#